data_AF-A0A820HPN5-F1
#
_entry.id   AF-A0A820HPN5-F1
#
_cell.length_a   1.000
_cell.length_b   1.000
_cell.length_c   1.000
_cell.angle_alpha   90.00
_cell.angle_beta   90.00
_cell.angle_gamma   90.00
#
_symmetry.space_group_name_H-M   'P 1'
#
loop_
_entity.id
_entity.type
_entity.pdbx_description
1 polymer ?
#
loop_
_entity_poly.entity_id
_entity_poly.type
_entity_poly.pdbx_seq_one_letter_code
_entity_poly.pdbx_strand_id
1 'polypeptide(L)'
;MALNISSNLEPWYVPTDILRIICNSITIGISCILLYLIASNKTCRTIPMLLIVNTCLSELICACILLSMAIFVLQNDIKQIIYEDLLSVFRGYLLSSVTVV
;
A
#
# COMPACT_ATOMS: atom_id res chain seq x y z
N MET A 1 33.79 -8.10 15.30
CA MET A 1 33.56 -6.66 15.07
C MET A 1 32.05 -6.45 15.09
N ALA A 2 31.47 -6.22 16.27
CA ALA A 2 30.05 -6.00 16.41
C ALA A 2 29.74 -4.60 15.84
N LEU A 3 29.05 -4.55 14.71
CA LEU A 3 28.60 -3.30 14.11
C LEU A 3 27.49 -2.75 15.03
N ASN A 4 27.86 -1.78 15.85
CA ASN A 4 26.94 -1.08 16.75
C ASN A 4 26.05 -0.18 15.87
N ILE A 5 25.01 -0.76 15.26
CA ILE A 5 23.95 -0.01 14.59
C ILE A 5 23.08 0.57 15.71
N SER A 6 23.54 1.66 16.31
CA SER A 6 22.64 2.62 16.96
C SER A 6 21.85 3.28 15.83
N SER A 7 20.82 2.59 15.33
CA SER A 7 19.83 3.19 14.45
C SER A 7 19.13 4.29 15.23
N ASN A 8 19.60 5.52 15.05
CA ASN A 8 18.81 6.72 15.36
C ASN A 8 17.61 6.70 14.40
N LEU A 9 16.59 5.91 14.75
CA LEU A 9 15.28 5.95 14.10
C LEU A 9 14.75 7.35 14.36
N GLU A 10 14.72 8.20 13.33
CA GLU A 10 14.26 9.56 13.51
C GLU A 10 12.80 9.51 13.99
N PRO A 11 12.43 10.27 15.03
CA PRO A 11 11.15 10.09 15.72
C PRO A 11 9.92 10.36 14.85
N TRP A 12 10.11 10.93 13.66
CA TRP A 12 9.07 11.25 12.70
C TRP A 12 8.74 10.10 11.73
N TYR A 13 9.56 9.04 11.65
CA TYR A 13 9.28 7.88 10.79
C TYR A 13 8.01 7.13 11.21
N VAL A 14 7.91 6.75 12.48
CA VAL A 14 6.77 5.98 13.00
C VAL A 14 5.42 6.73 12.82
N PRO A 15 5.30 8.02 13.17
CA PRO A 15 4.09 8.80 12.86
C PRO A 15 3.77 8.87 11.37
N THR A 16 4.79 8.98 10.50
CA THR A 16 4.62 9.07 9.05
C THR A 16 4.09 7.77 8.47
N ASP A 17 4.58 6.62 8.94
CA ASP A 17 4.09 5.32 8.49
C ASP A 17 2.68 5.01 8.98
N ILE A 18 2.32 5.45 10.20
CA ILE A 18 0.93 5.40 10.69
C ILE A 18 0.02 6.25 9.79
N LEU A 19 0.43 7.46 9.42
CA LEU A 19 -0.34 8.32 8.52
C LEU A 19 -0.54 7.68 7.14
N ARG A 20 0.50 7.03 6.60
CA ARG A 20 0.44 6.28 5.34
C ARG A 20 -0.54 5.12 5.41
N ILE A 21 -0.56 4.36 6.52
CA ILE A 21 -1.52 3.27 6.73
C ILE A 21 -2.95 3.81 6.72
N ILE A 22 -3.21 4.91 7.44
CA ILE A 22 -4.55 5.52 7.49
C ILE A 22 -4.99 5.98 6.10
N CYS A 23 -4.11 6.69 5.38
CA CYS A 23 -4.40 7.19 4.04
C CYS A 23 -4.72 6.05 3.07
N ASN A 24 -3.87 5.01 3.01
CA ASN A 24 -4.09 3.85 2.14
C ASN A 24 -5.37 3.10 2.49
N SER A 25 -5.72 3.01 3.77
CA SER A 25 -6.96 2.37 4.22
C SER A 25 -8.21 3.13 3.74
N ILE A 26 -8.17 4.47 3.78
CA ILE A 26 -9.25 5.32 3.25
C ILE A 26 -9.37 5.14 1.74
N THR A 27 -8.25 5.15 1.00
CA THR A 27 -8.23 4.94 -0.45
C THR A 27 -8.86 3.59 -0.83
N ILE A 28 -8.50 2.50 -0.14
CA ILE A 28 -9.11 1.18 -0.35
C ILE A 28 -10.63 1.23 -0.13
N GLY A 29 -11.08 1.91 0.93
CA GLY A 29 -12.51 2.07 1.22
C GLY A 29 -13.26 2.79 0.11
N ILE A 30 -12.72 3.93 -0.35
CA ILE A 30 -13.32 4.73 -1.43
C ILE A 30 -13.36 3.93 -2.74
N SER A 31 -12.25 3.28 -3.13
CA SER A 31 -12.19 2.48 -4.35
C SER A 31 -13.18 1.31 -4.34
N CYS A 32 -13.34 0.63 -3.19
CA CYS A 32 -14.35 -0.41 -3.03
C CYS A 32 -15.78 0.12 -3.18
N ILE A 33 -16.10 1.27 -2.60
CA ILE A 33 -17.42 1.91 -2.72
C ILE A 33 -17.70 2.27 -4.18
N LEU A 34 -16.73 2.86 -4.89
CA LEU A 34 -16.88 3.22 -6.29
C LEU A 34 -17.08 2.00 -7.18
N LEU A 35 -16.29 0.94 -6.99
CA LEU A 35 -16.46 -0.32 -7.72
C LEU A 35 -17.83 -0.95 -7.46
N TYR A 36 -18.30 -0.93 -6.20
CA TYR A 36 -19.63 -1.42 -5.85
C TYR A 36 -20.75 -0.62 -6.51
N LEU A 37 -20.66 0.71 -6.53
CA LEU A 37 -21.63 1.60 -7.17
C LEU A 37 -21.70 1.35 -8.68
N ILE A 38 -20.55 1.21 -9.34
CA ILE A 38 -20.49 0.94 -10.79
C ILE A 38 -21.03 -0.47 -11.09
N ALA A 39 -20.72 -1.47 -10.26
CA ALA A 39 -21.23 -2.83 -10.43
C ALA A 39 -22.76 -2.92 -10.25
N SER A 40 -23.32 -2.15 -9.31
CA SER A 40 -24.74 -2.18 -8.97
C SER A 40 -25.61 -1.41 -9.96
N ASN A 41 -25.10 -0.34 -10.56
CA ASN A 41 -25.85 0.47 -11.53
C ASN A 41 -25.64 -0.01 -12.99
N LYS A 42 -26.68 -0.63 -13.56
CA LYS A 42 -26.68 -1.05 -14.98
C LYS A 42 -26.51 0.11 -15.96
N THR A 43 -26.90 1.32 -15.58
CA THR A 43 -26.73 2.56 -16.36
C THR A 43 -25.28 3.03 -16.47
N CYS A 44 -24.41 2.56 -15.56
CA CYS A 44 -22.98 2.89 -15.56
C CYS A 44 -22.14 2.00 -16.50
N ARG A 45 -22.75 1.14 -17.33
CA ARG A 45 -22.02 0.27 -18.28
C ARG A 45 -21.70 0.98 -19.60
N THR A 46 -21.13 2.18 -19.51
CA THR A 46 -20.66 2.95 -20.65
C THR A 46 -19.15 2.76 -20.81
N ILE A 47 -18.64 2.92 -22.04
CA ILE A 47 -17.19 2.86 -22.33
C ILE A 47 -16.35 3.75 -21.38
N PRO A 48 -16.69 5.02 -21.10
CA PRO A 48 -15.93 5.84 -20.15
C PRO A 48 -15.95 5.29 -18.72
N MET A 49 -17.05 4.67 -18.28
CA MET A 49 -17.11 4.05 -16.95
C MET A 49 -16.27 2.79 -16.84
N LEU A 50 -16.07 2.04 -17.93
CA LEU A 50 -15.14 0.92 -17.95
C LEU A 50 -13.69 1.38 -17.68
N LEU A 51 -13.31 2.55 -18.20
CA LEU A 51 -12.00 3.14 -17.96
C LEU A 51 -11.84 3.58 -16.50
N ILE A 52 -12.89 4.16 -15.92
CA ILE A 52 -12.95 4.51 -14.49
C ILE A 52 -12.83 3.26 -13.60
N VAL A 53 -13.50 2.16 -13.95
CA VAL A 53 -13.36 0.88 -13.25
C VAL A 53 -11.91 0.40 -13.28
N ASN A 54 -11.26 0.44 -14.44
CA ASN A 54 -9.87 0.01 -14.58
C ASN A 54 -8.92 0.87 -13.72
N THR A 55 -9.12 2.19 -13.71
CA THR A 55 -8.36 3.11 -12.85
C THR A 55 -8.59 2.81 -11.37
N CYS A 56 -9.85 2.66 -10.94
CA CYS A 56 -10.19 2.33 -9.56
C CYS A 56 -9.61 0.98 -9.12
N LEU A 57 -9.58 -0.01 -10.02
CA LEU A 57 -9.05 -1.34 -9.76
C LEU A 57 -7.52 -1.33 -9.68
N SER A 58 -6.85 -0.58 -10.55
CA SER A 58 -5.40 -0.34 -10.48
C SER A 58 -5.03 0.38 -9.17
N GLU A 59 -5.77 1.42 -8.80
CA GLU A 59 -5.54 2.18 -7.58
C GLU A 59 -5.81 1.34 -6.32
N LEU A 60 -6.82 0.48 -6.34
CA LEU A 60 -7.09 -0.48 -5.27
C LEU A 60 -5.93 -1.47 -5.10
N ILE A 61 -5.40 -2.03 -6.19
CA ILE A 61 -4.25 -2.95 -6.16
C ILE A 61 -3.02 -2.23 -5.60
N CYS A 62 -2.73 -1.01 -6.11
CA CYS A 62 -1.63 -0.17 -5.65
C CYS A 62 -1.74 0.13 -4.14
N ALA A 63 -2.91 0.59 -3.68
CA ALA A 63 -3.14 0.90 -2.27
C ALA A 63 -2.99 -0.33 -1.37
N CYS A 64 -3.40 -1.52 -1.83
CA CYS A 64 -3.18 -2.78 -1.09
C CYS A 64 -1.69 -3.13 -0.97
N ILE A 65 -0.92 -2.98 -2.04
CA ILE A 65 0.54 -3.22 -2.03
C ILE A 65 1.23 -2.25 -1.08
N LEU A 66 0.90 -0.96 -1.17
CA LEU A 66 1.45 0.09 -0.31
C LEU A 66 1.06 -0.10 1.17
N LEU A 67 -0.18 -0.48 1.45
CA LEU A 67 -0.62 -0.80 2.81
C LEU A 67 0.15 -1.99 3.38
N SER A 68 0.27 -3.06 2.59
CA SER A 68 1.05 -4.25 2.97
C SER A 68 2.48 -3.84 3.34
N MET A 69 3.13 -3.04 2.49
CA MET A 69 4.47 -2.52 2.75
C MET A 69 4.57 -1.67 4.02
N ALA A 70 3.67 -0.70 4.20
CA ALA A 70 3.69 0.18 5.37
C ALA A 70 3.53 -0.61 6.68
N ILE A 71 2.69 -1.65 6.69
CA ILE A 71 2.54 -2.55 7.85
C ILE A 71 3.84 -3.32 8.12
N PHE A 72 4.52 -3.81 7.09
CA PHE A 72 5.77 -4.55 7.25
C PHE A 72 6.91 -3.67 7.74
N VAL A 73 7.05 -2.46 7.20
CA VAL A 73 8.02 -1.46 7.66
C VAL A 73 7.75 -1.11 9.12
N LEU A 74 6.51 -0.77 9.46
CA LEU A 74 6.13 -0.44 10.84
C LEU A 74 6.41 -1.59 11.82
N GLN A 75 6.15 -2.83 11.42
CA GLN A 75 6.45 -4.00 12.25
C GLN A 75 7.96 -4.19 12.47
N ASN A 76 8.77 -3.96 11.44
CA ASN A 76 10.23 -4.04 11.55
C ASN A 76 10.80 -2.90 12.37
N ASP A 77 10.26 -1.68 12.22
CA ASP A 77 10.68 -0.50 12.99
C ASP A 77 10.34 -0.64 14.48
N ILE A 78 9.14 -1.15 14.81
CA ILE A 78 8.75 -1.39 16.21
C ILE A 78 9.59 -2.50 16.84
N LYS A 79 9.87 -3.57 16.10
CA LYS A 79 10.63 -4.73 16.63
C LYS A 79 12.14 -4.51 16.58
N GLN A 80 12.63 -3.53 15.82
CA GLN A 80 14.06 -3.32 15.52
C GLN A 80 14.75 -4.59 14.97
N ILE A 81 14.01 -5.42 14.23
CA ILE A 81 14.52 -6.67 13.66
C ILE A 81 14.59 -6.52 12.14
N ILE A 82 15.74 -6.86 11.56
CA ILE A 82 15.87 -7.03 10.11
C ILE A 82 15.30 -8.40 9.78
N TYR A 83 14.12 -8.41 9.14
CA TYR A 83 13.43 -9.64 8.77
C TYR A 83 13.75 -9.99 7.31
N GLU A 84 14.74 -10.85 7.09
CA GLU A 84 15.11 -11.40 5.78
C GLU A 84 14.22 -12.60 5.44
N ASP A 85 13.05 -12.34 4.87
CA ASP A 85 12.15 -13.40 4.43
C ASP A 85 11.75 -13.22 2.96
N LEU A 86 11.42 -14.32 2.28
CA LEU A 86 11.11 -14.33 0.84
C LEU A 86 9.92 -13.41 0.50
N LEU A 87 9.03 -13.20 1.47
CA LEU A 87 7.92 -12.26 1.42
C LEU A 87 8.38 -10.79 1.36
N SER A 88 9.47 -10.43 2.03
CA SER A 88 10.08 -9.09 2.01
C SER A 88 10.59 -8.76 0.60
N VAL A 89 11.32 -9.70 0.00
CA VAL A 89 11.83 -9.59 -1.38
C VAL A 89 10.67 -9.47 -2.38
N PHE A 90 9.65 -10.32 -2.25
CA PHE A 90 8.46 -10.26 -3.11
C PHE A 90 7.73 -8.91 -3.01
N ARG A 91 7.56 -8.38 -1.79
CA ARG A 91 6.96 -7.07 -1.59
C ARG A 91 7.80 -5.96 -2.22
N GLY A 92 9.13 -6.02 -2.10
CA GLY A 92 10.06 -5.10 -2.76
C GLY A 92 9.92 -5.07 -4.27
N TYR A 93 9.79 -6.24 -4.90
CA TYR A 93 9.49 -6.36 -6.33
C TYR A 93 8.14 -5.75 -6.70
N LEU A 94 7.09 -6.03 -5.92
CA LEU A 94 5.76 -5.44 -6.15
C LEU A 94 5.80 -3.92 -6.07
N LEU A 95 6.48 -3.35 -5.08
CA LEU A 95 6.63 -1.90 -4.96
C LEU A 95 7.35 -1.30 -6.17
N SER A 96 8.47 -1.92 -6.59
CA SER A 96 9.23 -1.49 -7.76
C SER A 96 8.36 -1.50 -9.03
N SER A 97 7.57 -2.55 -9.21
CA SER A 97 6.65 -2.65 -10.36
C SER A 97 5.55 -1.58 -10.36
N VAL A 98 5.10 -1.14 -9.19
CA VAL A 98 4.08 -0.10 -9.04
C VAL A 98 4.66 1.30 -9.31
N THR A 99 5.91 1.56 -8.95
CA THR A 99 6.57 2.87 -9.20
C THR A 99 7.03 3.10 -10.64
N VAL A 100 7.06 2.05 -11.48
CA VAL A 100 7.53 2.10 -12.87
C VAL A 100 6.38 2.30 -13.87
N VAL A 101 5.13 2.36 -13.39
CA VAL A 101 3.93 2.71 -14.18
C VAL A 101 3.58 4.17 -13.98
#